data_AF-A0A4Y2C7Z6-F1
#
_entry.id   AF-A0A4Y2C7Z6-F1
#
_cell.length_a   1.000
_cell.length_b   1.000
_cell.length_c   1.000
_cell.angle_alpha   90.00
_cell.angle_beta   90.00
_cell.angle_gamma   90.00
#
_symmetry.space_group_name_H-M   'P 1'
#
loop_
_entity.id
_entity.type
_entity.pdbx_description
1 polymer ?
#
loop_
_entity_poly.entity_id
_entity_poly.type
_entity_poly.pdbx_seq_one_letter_code
_entity_poly.pdbx_strand_id
1 'polypeptide(L)'
;MCGREAICPLSVLKSSWSGKITLPLNLSNSAVDYLQELKINLEKVADVASLTTAKKQISCAHYFNRGKKMKEFKNGELVYLLIPDSTNKLYTRWTRPGEIIDGVNPHSYKVKLPVSNVQHIHANKKRQFHARTQTELFLKIMEFIRHQLKHLL
;
A
#
# COMPACT_ATOMS: atom_id res chain seq x y z
N MET A 1 15.97 -2.71 -16.57
CA MET A 1 17.04 -2.49 -17.56
C MET A 1 17.53 -1.06 -17.44
N CYS A 2 18.68 -0.87 -16.79
CA CYS A 2 19.46 0.38 -16.80
C CYS A 2 20.89 -0.06 -17.17
N GLY A 3 21.19 -0.11 -18.47
CA GLY A 3 22.41 -0.72 -19.01
C GLY A 3 23.49 0.26 -19.46
N ARG A 4 23.35 1.56 -19.13
CA ARG A 4 24.43 2.53 -19.36
C ARG A 4 25.22 2.66 -18.07
N GLU A 5 26.54 2.64 -18.17
CA GLU A 5 27.42 3.00 -17.06
C GLU A 5 26.99 4.37 -16.51
N ALA A 6 26.85 4.46 -15.19
CA ALA A 6 26.52 5.73 -14.55
C ALA A 6 27.63 6.74 -14.86
N ILE A 7 27.28 7.82 -15.54
CA ILE A 7 28.21 8.90 -15.86
C ILE A 7 28.46 9.67 -14.55
N CYS A 8 29.56 9.33 -13.88
CA CYS A 8 30.04 10.00 -12.69
C CYS A 8 30.85 11.24 -13.11
N PRO A 9 30.81 12.35 -12.36
CA PRO A 9 31.66 13.51 -12.62
C PRO A 9 33.15 13.15 -12.81
N LEU A 10 33.66 12.17 -12.07
CA LEU A 10 35.03 11.68 -12.21
C LEU A 10 35.27 10.87 -13.49
N SER A 11 34.27 10.13 -13.98
CA SER A 11 34.40 9.41 -15.25
C SER A 11 34.34 10.37 -16.44
N VAL A 12 33.58 11.46 -16.34
CA VAL A 12 33.60 12.59 -17.29
C VAL A 12 34.97 13.26 -17.30
N LEU A 13 35.52 13.58 -16.13
CA LEU A 13 36.85 14.21 -16.02
C LEU A 13 37.95 13.32 -16.60
N LYS A 14 37.99 12.03 -16.22
CA LYS A 14 38.94 11.06 -16.76
C LYS A 14 38.85 10.97 -18.29
N SER A 15 37.63 10.95 -18.84
CA SER A 15 37.40 10.81 -20.27
C SER A 15 37.75 12.09 -21.04
N SER A 16 37.52 13.26 -20.44
CA SER A 16 37.97 14.56 -20.97
C SER A 16 39.50 14.65 -21.00
N TRP A 17 40.17 14.31 -19.90
CA TRP A 17 41.64 14.33 -19.82
C TRP A 17 42.31 13.29 -20.71
N SER A 18 41.66 12.14 -20.90
CA SER A 18 42.12 11.10 -21.83
C SER A 18 41.84 11.44 -23.31
N GLY A 19 41.26 12.61 -23.60
CA GLY A 19 40.90 13.04 -24.96
C GLY A 19 39.78 12.24 -25.62
N LYS A 20 39.11 11.35 -24.87
CA LYS A 20 37.97 10.54 -25.35
C LYS A 20 36.70 11.38 -25.53
N ILE A 21 36.60 12.49 -24.80
CA ILE A 21 35.53 13.47 -24.91
C ILE A 21 36.17 14.81 -25.26
N THR A 22 35.84 15.34 -26.44
CA THR A 22 36.15 16.73 -26.79
C THR A 22 35.18 17.64 -26.05
N LEU A 23 35.69 18.35 -25.04
CA LEU A 23 34.92 19.43 -24.43
C LEU A 23 34.73 20.53 -25.47
N PRO A 24 33.54 21.15 -25.58
CA PRO A 24 33.37 22.33 -26.42
C PRO A 24 34.29 23.43 -25.90
N LEU A 25 35.40 23.67 -26.59
CA LEU A 25 36.35 24.75 -26.32
C LEU A 25 35.72 26.14 -26.54
N ASN A 26 34.58 26.19 -27.23
CA ASN A 26 33.79 27.40 -27.44
C ASN A 26 32.66 27.46 -26.40
N LEU A 27 33.01 27.63 -25.12
CA LEU A 27 32.04 28.12 -24.16
C LEU A 27 31.93 29.63 -24.41
N SER A 28 30.99 30.04 -25.26
CA SER A 28 30.75 31.46 -25.58
C SER A 28 30.37 32.28 -24.34
N ASN A 29 29.93 31.60 -23.28
CA ASN A 29 29.47 32.19 -22.03
C ASN A 29 30.45 31.85 -20.91
N SER A 30 30.56 32.71 -19.91
CA SER A 30 31.37 32.41 -18.72
C SER A 30 30.85 31.12 -18.06
N ALA A 31 31.74 30.34 -17.43
CA ALA A 31 31.33 29.17 -16.66
C ALA A 31 30.28 29.52 -15.59
N VAL A 32 30.30 30.75 -15.09
CA VAL A 32 29.31 31.30 -14.16
C VAL A 32 27.93 31.39 -14.80
N ASP A 33 27.83 31.92 -16.03
CA ASP A 33 26.57 32.08 -16.75
C ASP A 33 25.93 30.72 -17.04
N TYR A 34 26.75 29.73 -17.43
CA TYR A 34 26.28 28.36 -17.64
C TYR A 34 25.70 27.74 -16.37
N LEU A 35 26.40 27.88 -15.23
CA LEU A 35 25.91 27.35 -13.95
C LEU A 35 24.63 28.06 -13.50
N GLN A 36 24.52 29.36 -13.74
CA GLN A 36 23.32 30.12 -13.44
C GLN A 36 22.14 29.67 -14.32
N GLU A 37 22.35 29.48 -15.61
CA GLU A 37 21.35 28.95 -16.54
C GLU A 37 20.91 27.54 -16.14
N LEU A 38 21.87 26.67 -15.79
CA LEU A 38 21.59 25.31 -15.34
C LEU A 38 20.72 25.31 -14.08
N LYS A 39 21.02 26.16 -13.10
CA LYS A 39 20.21 26.31 -11.88
C LYS A 39 18.76 26.69 -12.24
N ILE A 40 18.59 27.71 -13.06
CA ILE A 40 17.26 28.18 -13.51
C ILE A 40 16.50 27.05 -14.22
N ASN A 41 17.19 26.27 -15.07
CA ASN A 41 16.56 25.16 -15.78
C ASN A 41 16.16 24.02 -14.84
N LEU A 42 16.97 23.70 -13.83
CA LEU A 42 16.63 22.70 -12.82
C LEU A 42 15.43 23.13 -11.98
N GLU A 43 15.35 24.40 -11.59
CA GLU A 43 14.20 24.97 -10.87
C GLU A 43 12.92 24.85 -11.71
N LYS A 44 12.97 25.26 -12.99
CA LYS A 44 11.83 25.12 -13.92
C LYS A 44 11.38 23.66 -14.07
N VAL A 45 12.33 22.73 -14.20
CA VAL A 45 12.02 21.30 -14.34
C VAL A 45 11.42 20.74 -13.06
N ALA A 46 11.92 21.14 -11.90
CA ALA A 46 11.37 20.75 -10.60
C ALA A 46 9.91 21.20 -10.46
N ASP A 47 9.60 22.43 -10.87
CA ASP A 47 8.24 22.96 -10.86
C ASP A 47 7.31 22.13 -11.76
N VAL A 48 7.72 21.86 -13.01
CA VAL A 48 6.93 21.04 -13.94
C VAL A 48 6.76 19.61 -13.43
N ALA A 49 7.81 19.02 -12.86
CA ALA A 49 7.76 17.68 -12.28
C ALA A 49 6.79 17.62 -11.10
N SER A 50 6.78 18.63 -10.23
CA SER A 50 5.87 18.70 -9.08
C SER A 50 4.41 18.74 -9.53
N LEU A 51 4.08 19.60 -10.49
CA LEU A 51 2.74 19.74 -11.05
C LEU A 51 2.26 18.46 -11.76
N THR A 52 3.16 17.84 -12.52
CA THR A 52 2.85 16.59 -13.24
C THR A 52 2.65 15.44 -12.27
N THR A 53 3.50 15.35 -11.25
CA THR A 53 3.41 14.31 -10.20
C THR A 53 2.10 14.44 -9.44
N ALA A 54 1.69 15.64 -9.03
CA ALA A 54 0.41 15.86 -8.36
C ALA A 54 -0.78 15.40 -9.22
N LYS A 55 -0.81 15.79 -10.51
CA LYS A 55 -1.87 15.36 -11.44
C LYS A 55 -1.90 13.84 -11.62
N LYS A 56 -0.74 13.22 -11.78
CA LYS A 56 -0.64 11.75 -11.94
C LYS A 56 -1.01 11.01 -10.66
N GLN A 57 -0.65 11.51 -9.49
CA GLN A 57 -1.01 10.93 -8.20
C GLN A 57 -2.53 10.88 -8.02
N ILE A 58 -3.25 11.96 -8.36
CA ILE A 58 -4.72 12.00 -8.33
C ILE A 58 -5.32 10.96 -9.30
N SER A 59 -4.82 10.92 -10.54
CA SER A 59 -5.30 9.96 -11.55
C SER A 59 -5.08 8.51 -11.11
N CYS A 60 -3.90 8.20 -10.56
CA CYS A 60 -3.59 6.89 -10.00
C CYS A 60 -4.54 6.55 -8.84
N ALA A 61 -4.72 7.45 -7.88
CA ALA A 61 -5.63 7.24 -6.76
C ALA A 61 -7.07 6.95 -7.22
N HIS A 62 -7.58 7.75 -8.18
CA HIS A 62 -8.90 7.53 -8.77
C HIS A 62 -9.00 6.17 -9.46
N TYR A 63 -8.01 5.80 -10.27
CA TYR A 63 -7.99 4.50 -10.96
C TYR A 63 -7.96 3.31 -9.98
N PHE A 64 -7.08 3.34 -8.98
CA PHE A 64 -6.97 2.26 -8.00
C PHE A 64 -8.20 2.13 -7.08
N ASN A 65 -8.85 3.26 -6.76
CA ASN A 65 -10.05 3.29 -5.94
C ASN A 65 -11.34 3.00 -6.73
N ARG A 66 -11.27 2.91 -8.07
CA ARG A 66 -12.43 2.63 -8.91
C ARG A 66 -13.11 1.32 -8.51
N GLY A 67 -14.40 1.42 -8.20
CA GLY A 67 -15.22 0.26 -7.79
C GLY A 67 -14.89 -0.31 -6.41
N LYS A 68 -14.03 0.34 -5.62
CA LYS A 68 -13.74 -0.05 -4.24
C LYS A 68 -14.79 0.57 -3.31
N LYS A 69 -15.29 -0.23 -2.37
CA LYS A 69 -16.16 0.25 -1.30
C LYS A 69 -15.33 0.54 -0.06
N MET A 70 -15.68 1.61 0.65
CA MET A 70 -15.07 1.92 1.94
C MET A 70 -15.41 0.82 2.93
N LYS A 71 -14.41 0.36 3.68
CA LYS A 71 -14.59 -0.62 4.75
C LYS A 71 -14.57 0.13 6.07
N GLU A 72 -15.71 0.17 6.71
CA GLU A 72 -15.88 0.76 8.03
C GLU A 72 -16.13 -0.34 9.05
N PHE A 73 -15.61 -0.15 10.25
CA PHE A 73 -15.75 -1.09 11.34
C PHE A 73 -16.00 -0.32 12.64
N LYS A 74 -16.77 -0.93 13.54
CA LYS A 74 -17.09 -0.32 14.84
C LYS A 74 -16.19 -0.86 15.94
N ASN A 75 -16.02 -0.08 17.01
CA ASN A 75 -15.34 -0.55 18.21
C ASN A 75 -16.14 -1.72 18.82
N GLY A 76 -15.45 -2.76 19.27
CA GLY A 76 -16.03 -4.02 19.75
C GLY A 76 -16.35 -5.04 18.65
N GLU A 77 -16.22 -4.68 17.36
CA GLU A 77 -16.52 -5.61 16.27
C GLU A 77 -15.40 -6.64 16.06
N LEU A 78 -15.79 -7.89 15.82
CA LEU A 78 -14.86 -8.97 15.52
C LEU A 78 -14.49 -8.98 14.03
N VAL A 79 -13.18 -9.09 13.76
CA VAL A 79 -12.63 -9.09 12.40
C VAL A 79 -11.53 -10.13 12.24
N TYR A 80 -11.49 -10.75 11.07
CA TYR A 80 -10.33 -11.52 10.63
C TYR A 80 -9.22 -10.59 10.17
N LEU A 81 -7.98 -10.89 10.54
CA LEU A 81 -6.79 -10.15 10.13
C LEU A 81 -5.93 -10.98 9.17
N LEU A 82 -5.36 -10.35 8.15
CA LEU A 82 -4.41 -10.96 7.24
C LEU A 82 -2.98 -10.64 7.70
N ILE A 83 -2.42 -11.52 8.53
CA ILE A 83 -1.10 -11.37 9.17
C ILE A 83 -0.20 -12.53 8.70
N PRO A 84 1.09 -12.30 8.44
CA PRO A 84 2.03 -13.37 8.19
C PRO A 84 2.32 -14.15 9.49
N ASP A 85 2.24 -15.48 9.43
CA ASP A 85 2.54 -16.33 10.59
C ASP A 85 4.06 -16.55 10.80
N SER A 86 4.88 -16.08 9.85
CA SER A 86 6.33 -16.19 9.87
C SER A 86 6.98 -14.90 9.36
N THR A 87 8.31 -14.82 9.44
CA THR A 87 9.09 -13.74 8.80
C THR A 87 8.93 -13.69 7.28
N ASN A 88 8.48 -14.78 6.65
CA ASN A 88 8.24 -14.84 5.21
C ASN A 88 6.83 -14.29 4.86
N LYS A 89 6.83 -13.19 4.10
CA LYS A 89 5.62 -12.46 3.66
C LYS A 89 4.70 -13.26 2.74
N LEU A 90 5.17 -14.33 2.13
CA LEU A 90 4.36 -15.17 1.24
C LEU A 90 3.34 -16.01 2.00
N TYR A 91 3.64 -16.40 3.25
CA TYR A 91 2.75 -17.20 4.09
C TYR A 91 1.81 -16.30 4.92
N THR A 92 1.03 -15.45 4.23
CA THR A 92 -0.03 -14.64 4.87
C THR A 92 -1.34 -15.40 4.89
N ARG A 93 -1.90 -15.60 6.09
CA ARG A 93 -3.18 -16.30 6.29
C ARG A 93 -4.16 -15.43 7.06
N TRP A 94 -5.45 -15.72 6.91
CA TRP A 94 -6.48 -15.11 7.76
C TRP A 94 -6.38 -15.74 9.14
N THR A 95 -5.97 -14.94 10.12
CA THR A 95 -5.81 -15.35 11.52
C THR A 95 -7.18 -15.47 12.19
N ARG A 96 -7.20 -15.98 13.44
CA ARG A 96 -8.40 -15.97 14.29
C ARG A 96 -9.00 -14.56 14.45
N PRO A 97 -10.31 -14.47 14.77
CA PRO A 97 -10.98 -13.18 14.95
C PRO A 97 -10.31 -12.36 16.06
N GLY A 98 -10.03 -11.10 15.77
CA GLY A 98 -9.60 -10.10 16.74
C GLY A 98 -10.67 -9.02 16.90
N GLU A 99 -10.61 -8.30 18.01
CA GLU A 99 -11.58 -7.25 18.37
C GLU A 99 -11.03 -5.87 18.06
N ILE A 100 -11.84 -5.00 17.44
CA ILE A 100 -11.46 -3.62 17.17
C ILE A 100 -11.58 -2.80 18.44
N ILE A 101 -10.49 -2.19 18.88
CA ILE A 101 -10.48 -1.34 20.07
C ILE A 101 -10.83 0.09 19.68
N ASP A 102 -10.17 0.61 18.65
CA ASP A 102 -10.20 2.03 18.32
C ASP A 102 -9.80 2.31 16.87
N GLY A 103 -10.38 3.35 16.27
CA GLY A 103 -10.07 3.84 14.93
C GLY A 103 -9.08 4.99 14.98
N VAL A 104 -7.83 4.76 14.56
CA VAL A 104 -6.76 5.79 14.56
C VAL A 104 -6.92 6.74 13.36
N ASN A 105 -7.34 6.21 12.22
CA ASN A 105 -7.53 6.93 10.97
C ASN A 105 -8.72 6.28 10.22
N PRO A 106 -9.39 6.93 9.24
CA PRO A 106 -10.55 6.36 8.55
C PRO A 106 -10.32 4.98 7.90
N HIS A 107 -9.06 4.61 7.67
CA HIS A 107 -8.69 3.31 7.09
C HIS A 107 -7.77 2.47 7.98
N SER A 108 -7.46 2.90 9.19
CA SER A 108 -6.54 2.16 10.07
C SER A 108 -7.06 2.10 11.49
N TYR A 109 -7.07 0.90 12.06
CA TYR A 109 -7.64 0.64 13.38
C TYR A 109 -6.69 -0.19 14.23
N LYS A 110 -6.75 0.03 15.53
CA LYS A 110 -6.12 -0.80 16.56
C LYS A 110 -6.98 -2.03 16.80
N VAL A 111 -6.39 -3.20 16.68
CA VAL A 111 -7.07 -4.49 16.87
C VAL A 111 -6.37 -5.27 17.97
N LYS A 112 -7.15 -5.75 18.94
CA LYS A 112 -6.69 -6.67 19.98
C LYS A 112 -6.84 -8.09 19.46
N LEU A 113 -5.73 -8.81 19.41
CA LEU A 113 -5.74 -10.24 19.13
C LEU A 113 -5.80 -11.01 20.46
N PRO A 114 -6.36 -12.22 20.48
CA PRO A 114 -6.46 -13.01 21.71
C PRO A 114 -5.10 -13.48 22.25
N VAL A 115 -4.10 -13.65 21.37
CA VAL A 115 -2.77 -14.18 21.73
C VAL A 115 -1.68 -13.11 21.66
N SER A 116 -1.91 -11.99 20.98
CA SER A 116 -0.88 -10.97 20.75
C SER A 116 -1.36 -9.58 21.13
N ASN A 117 -0.40 -8.68 21.34
CA ASN A 117 -0.64 -7.29 21.72
C ASN A 117 -1.47 -6.54 20.67
N VAL A 118 -1.91 -5.33 21.04
CA VAL A 118 -2.66 -4.44 20.16
C VAL A 118 -1.84 -4.09 18.92
N GLN A 119 -2.39 -4.37 17.73
CA GLN A 119 -1.73 -4.07 16.46
C GLN A 119 -2.47 -2.97 15.70
N HIS A 120 -1.69 -2.12 15.03
CA HIS A 120 -2.22 -1.12 14.12
C HIS A 120 -2.31 -1.70 12.70
N ILE A 121 -3.53 -1.89 12.20
CA ILE A 121 -3.77 -2.60 10.94
C ILE A 121 -4.68 -1.78 10.02
N HIS A 122 -4.32 -1.73 8.74
CA HIS A 122 -5.11 -1.09 7.69
C HIS A 122 -6.37 -1.91 7.32
N ALA A 123 -7.48 -1.26 6.98
CA ALA A 123 -8.79 -1.84 6.70
C ALA A 123 -8.76 -2.91 5.59
N ASN A 124 -7.88 -2.76 4.60
CA ASN A 124 -7.70 -3.74 3.51
C ASN A 124 -7.19 -5.11 4.00
N LYS A 125 -6.46 -5.14 5.12
CA LYS A 125 -5.97 -6.38 5.74
C LYS A 125 -6.99 -6.98 6.72
N LYS A 126 -8.25 -6.54 6.66
CA LYS A 126 -9.34 -6.98 7.53
C LYS A 126 -10.54 -7.48 6.74
N ARG A 127 -11.26 -8.42 7.34
CA ARG A 127 -12.59 -8.88 6.91
C ARG A 127 -13.50 -8.99 8.11
N GLN A 128 -14.77 -8.64 7.93
CA GLN A 128 -15.78 -8.80 8.97
C GLN A 128 -15.90 -10.28 9.37
N PHE A 129 -15.94 -10.55 10.66
CA PHE A 129 -16.21 -11.89 11.17
C PHE A 129 -17.73 -12.11 11.22
N HIS A 130 -18.22 -13.03 10.41
CA HIS A 130 -19.60 -13.52 10.54
C HIS A 130 -19.56 -14.79 11.37
N ALA A 131 -20.07 -14.72 12.59
CA ALA A 131 -20.29 -15.92 13.39
C ALA A 131 -21.23 -16.84 12.62
N ARG A 132 -20.89 -18.14 12.51
CA ARG A 132 -21.86 -19.15 12.13
C ARG A 132 -22.87 -19.21 13.26
N THR A 133 -23.98 -18.51 13.10
CA THR A 133 -25.02 -18.43 14.12
C THR A 133 -25.56 -19.84 14.39
N GLN A 134 -25.75 -20.16 15.67
CA GLN A 134 -26.48 -21.35 16.13
C GLN A 134 -27.90 -21.44 15.54
N THR A 135 -28.40 -20.39 14.90
CA THR A 135 -29.70 -20.32 14.24
C THR A 135 -29.88 -21.37 13.14
N GLU A 136 -28.86 -21.64 12.32
CA GLU A 136 -28.95 -22.74 11.33
C GLU A 136 -28.95 -24.11 12.00
N LEU A 137 -28.23 -24.25 13.12
CA LEU A 137 -28.20 -25.48 13.90
C LEU A 137 -29.54 -25.72 14.60
N PHE A 138 -30.14 -24.67 15.18
CA PHE A 138 -31.45 -24.70 15.83
C PHE A 138 -32.55 -25.00 14.83
N LEU A 139 -32.53 -24.39 13.64
CA LEU A 139 -33.49 -24.69 12.57
C LEU A 139 -33.35 -26.14 12.09
N LYS A 140 -32.13 -26.65 11.88
CA LYS A 140 -31.90 -28.06 11.54
C LYS A 140 -32.34 -29.02 12.64
N ILE A 141 -32.12 -28.68 13.91
CA ILE A 141 -32.58 -29.47 15.05
C ILE A 141 -34.11 -29.47 15.12
N MET A 142 -34.75 -28.32 14.92
CA MET A 142 -36.21 -28.21 14.92
C MET A 142 -36.86 -28.90 13.71
N GLU A 143 -36.23 -28.89 12.54
CA GLU A 143 -36.66 -29.67 11.37
C GLU A 143 -36.49 -31.18 11.61
N PHE A 144 -35.38 -31.59 12.24
CA PHE A 144 -35.13 -32.99 12.62
C PHE A 144 -36.18 -33.49 13.62
N ILE A 145 -36.46 -32.73 14.69
CA ILE A 145 -37.49 -33.07 15.68
C ILE A 145 -38.89 -33.15 15.03
N ARG A 146 -39.21 -32.21 14.13
CA ARG A 146 -40.48 -32.19 13.41
C ARG A 146 -40.63 -33.39 12.45
N HIS A 147 -39.53 -33.87 11.88
CA HIS A 147 -39.53 -35.09 11.06
C HIS A 147 -39.72 -36.35 11.91
N GLN A 148 -39.05 -36.46 13.07
CA GLN A 148 -39.20 -37.60 13.98
C GLN A 148 -40.62 -37.70 14.56
N LEU A 149 -41.24 -36.57 14.91
CA LEU A 149 -42.62 -36.55 15.43
C LEU A 149 -43.68 -36.93 14.39
N LYS A 150 -43.41 -36.76 13.09
CA LYS A 150 -44.32 -37.19 12.00
C LYS A 150 -44.37 -38.70 11.79
N HIS A 151 -43.41 -39.45 12.34
CA HIS A 151 -43.37 -40.92 12.25
C HIS A 151 -43.88 -41.61 13.53
N LEU A 152 -44.31 -40.82 14.53
CA LEU A 152 -44.78 -41.30 15.85
C LEU A 152 -46.29 -41.10 16.08
N LEU A 153 -47.01 -40.60 15.07
CA LEU A 153 -48.49 -40.51 14.96
C LEU A 153 -48.92 -41.26 13.70
#